data_AF-A0A2S2QUQ7-F1
#
_entry.id   AF-A0A2S2QUQ7-F1
#
_cell.length_a   1.000
_cell.length_b   1.000
_cell.length_c   1.000
_cell.angle_alpha   90.00
_cell.angle_beta   90.00
_cell.angle_gamma   90.00
#
_symmetry.space_group_name_H-M   'P 1'
#
loop_
_entity.id
_entity.type
_entity.pdbx_description
1 polymer ?
#
loop_
_entity_poly.entity_id
_entity_poly.type
_entity_poly.pdbx_seq_one_letter_code
_entity_poly.pdbx_strand_id
1 'polypeptide(L)'
;GPPSPTVSSPMSPKISEPNITLPKNIKGNQQSKKPKIRSRSNSSTRIDTYVNESLDPARDILSENDERYINFNTFKYIIENALEKNINIRELCKQADVTVKILSDTIDLVHPLVKDKKTKSRLTRISNLLFQIITPDEENIISS
;
A
#
# COMPACT_ATOMS: atom_id res chain seq x y z
N GLY A 1 50.23 -23.52 -36.85
CA GLY A 1 49.65 -23.68 -35.50
C GLY A 1 49.29 -22.32 -34.97
N PRO A 2 48.14 -22.13 -34.32
CA PRO A 2 47.78 -20.83 -33.77
C PRO A 2 48.48 -20.59 -32.42
N PRO A 3 49.00 -19.39 -32.13
CA PRO A 3 49.42 -19.00 -30.79
C PRO A 3 48.25 -18.45 -29.95
N SER A 4 48.39 -18.64 -28.64
CA SER A 4 47.45 -18.31 -27.55
C SER A 4 47.12 -16.81 -27.39
N PRO A 5 45.98 -16.47 -26.75
CA PRO A 5 45.54 -15.09 -26.53
C PRO A 5 46.26 -14.40 -25.36
N THR A 6 46.71 -13.17 -25.57
CA THR A 6 47.24 -12.26 -24.54
C THR A 6 46.11 -11.41 -23.96
N VAL A 7 46.03 -11.39 -22.63
CA VAL A 7 45.10 -10.60 -21.82
C VAL A 7 45.56 -9.14 -21.83
N SER A 8 44.69 -8.21 -22.23
CA SER A 8 44.92 -6.77 -22.07
C SER A 8 43.72 -6.11 -21.39
N SER A 9 44.02 -5.47 -20.26
CA SER A 9 43.10 -4.83 -19.33
C SER A 9 42.30 -3.68 -19.95
N PRO A 10 41.04 -3.47 -19.54
CA PRO A 10 40.31 -2.25 -19.89
C PRO A 10 40.80 -1.07 -19.06
N MET A 11 41.25 -0.04 -19.79
CA MET A 11 41.75 1.23 -19.31
C MET A 11 40.60 2.08 -18.73
N SER A 12 40.80 2.61 -17.52
CA SER A 12 39.85 3.49 -16.82
C SER A 12 39.52 4.77 -17.63
N PRO A 13 38.26 5.24 -17.65
CA PRO A 13 37.92 6.53 -18.24
C PRO A 13 38.44 7.69 -17.39
N LYS A 14 39.20 8.59 -18.03
CA LYS A 14 39.58 9.91 -17.52
C LYS A 14 38.33 10.74 -17.21
N ILE A 15 38.23 11.18 -15.97
CA ILE A 15 37.27 12.20 -15.52
C ILE A 15 37.72 13.54 -16.10
N SER A 16 36.91 14.13 -16.98
CA SER A 16 37.11 15.50 -17.46
C SER A 16 36.71 16.50 -16.39
N GLU A 17 37.61 17.42 -16.08
CA GLU A 17 37.40 18.57 -15.20
C GLU A 17 36.29 19.50 -15.74
N PRO A 18 35.40 20.03 -14.87
CA PRO A 18 34.47 21.07 -15.27
C PRO A 18 35.16 22.44 -15.30
N ASN A 19 35.21 23.03 -16.49
CA ASN A 19 35.57 24.42 -16.75
C ASN A 19 34.83 25.36 -15.78
N ILE A 20 35.56 26.03 -14.88
CA ILE A 20 35.03 27.13 -14.07
C ILE A 20 34.99 28.37 -14.96
N THR A 21 33.83 28.63 -15.59
CA THR A 21 33.57 29.91 -16.23
C THR A 21 32.84 30.82 -15.24
N LEU A 22 33.56 31.81 -14.71
CA LEU A 22 33.02 32.88 -13.87
C LEU A 22 32.19 33.86 -14.74
N PRO A 23 30.92 34.13 -14.43
CA PRO A 23 30.20 35.22 -15.10
C PRO A 23 30.38 36.55 -14.35
N LYS A 24 30.70 37.56 -15.16
CA LYS A 24 30.77 38.99 -14.85
C LYS A 24 29.49 39.52 -14.17
N ASN A 25 29.74 40.47 -13.28
CA ASN A 25 28.81 41.41 -12.67
C ASN A 25 27.84 42.02 -13.69
N ILE A 26 26.54 41.76 -13.53
CA ILE A 26 25.46 42.52 -14.16
C ILE A 26 24.49 42.94 -13.05
N LYS A 27 24.48 44.24 -12.75
CA LYS A 27 23.38 44.92 -12.04
C LYS A 27 22.08 44.64 -12.79
N GLY A 28 21.20 43.83 -12.22
CA GLY A 28 19.88 43.52 -12.78
C GLY A 28 18.89 43.20 -11.67
N ASN A 29 18.02 44.18 -11.39
CA ASN A 29 16.73 44.10 -10.71
C ASN A 29 16.42 42.80 -9.93
N GLN A 30 16.59 42.82 -8.60
CA GLN A 30 16.07 41.77 -7.72
C GLN A 30 14.54 41.85 -7.65
N GLN A 31 13.86 41.14 -8.54
CA GLN A 31 12.49 40.70 -8.26
C GLN A 31 12.59 39.39 -7.47
N SER A 32 12.34 39.49 -6.17
CA SER A 32 12.21 38.36 -5.26
C SER A 32 11.05 37.46 -5.71
N LYS A 33 11.36 36.42 -6.49
CA LYS A 33 10.39 35.37 -6.81
C LYS A 33 10.06 34.65 -5.50
N LYS A 34 8.82 34.85 -5.01
CA LYS A 34 8.28 34.11 -3.86
C LYS A 34 8.51 32.61 -4.08
N PRO A 35 8.99 31.85 -3.07
CA PRO A 35 9.09 30.41 -3.17
C PRO A 35 7.72 29.86 -3.56
N LYS A 36 7.63 29.17 -4.69
CA LYS A 36 6.41 28.44 -5.07
C LYS A 36 6.31 27.26 -4.13
N ILE A 37 5.62 27.46 -3.00
CA ILE A 37 5.29 26.40 -2.06
C ILE A 37 4.48 25.37 -2.85
N ARG A 38 5.15 24.30 -3.28
CA ARG A 38 4.48 23.14 -3.86
C ARG A 38 3.81 22.45 -2.70
N SER A 39 2.55 22.79 -2.44
CA SER A 39 1.72 22.08 -1.46
C SER A 39 1.71 20.61 -1.82
N ARG A 40 2.48 19.81 -1.07
CA ARG A 40 2.40 18.37 -1.11
C ARG A 40 1.17 18.01 -0.30
N SER A 41 0.06 17.70 -0.97
CA SER A 41 -1.10 17.14 -0.29
C SER A 41 -0.70 15.82 0.36
N ASN A 42 -0.98 15.72 1.65
CA ASN A 42 -0.68 14.57 2.48
C ASN A 42 -1.45 13.35 1.91
N SER A 43 -0.75 12.26 1.59
CA SER A 43 -1.38 11.09 0.96
C SER A 43 -2.33 10.34 1.91
N SER A 44 -2.17 10.51 3.22
CA SER A 44 -2.93 9.77 4.24
C SER A 44 -4.42 10.16 4.26
N THR A 45 -4.76 11.45 4.23
CA THR A 45 -6.17 11.89 4.25
C THR A 45 -6.93 11.48 3.01
N ARG A 46 -6.27 11.38 1.85
CA ARG A 46 -6.90 10.89 0.61
C ARG A 46 -7.27 9.41 0.69
N ILE A 47 -6.53 8.60 1.46
CA ILE A 47 -6.82 7.16 1.60
C ILE A 47 -8.05 6.97 2.47
N ASP A 48 -8.10 7.67 3.62
CA ASP A 48 -9.22 7.57 4.58
C ASP A 48 -10.57 7.93 3.95
N THR A 49 -10.63 9.09 3.27
CA THR A 49 -11.86 9.54 2.60
C THR A 49 -12.28 8.60 1.48
N TYR A 50 -11.31 8.11 0.70
CA TYR A 50 -11.58 7.23 -0.43
C TYR A 50 -12.08 5.85 -0.02
N VAL A 51 -11.47 5.24 0.99
CA VAL A 51 -11.91 3.93 1.50
C VAL A 51 -13.32 4.06 2.05
N ASN A 52 -13.60 5.12 2.82
CA ASN A 52 -14.93 5.38 3.37
C ASN A 52 -16.01 5.47 2.28
N GLU A 53 -15.81 6.32 1.26
CA GLU A 53 -16.75 6.45 0.13
C GLU A 53 -16.91 5.15 -0.66
N SER A 54 -15.82 4.39 -0.83
CA SER A 54 -15.86 3.14 -1.61
C SER A 54 -16.55 1.98 -0.90
N LEU A 55 -16.60 2.02 0.44
CA LEU A 55 -17.25 1.02 1.28
C LEU A 55 -18.68 1.40 1.67
N ASP A 56 -19.13 2.62 1.37
CA ASP A 56 -20.49 3.10 1.67
C ASP A 56 -21.60 2.13 1.19
N PRO A 57 -21.51 1.50 -0.01
CA PRO A 57 -22.51 0.51 -0.44
C PRO A 57 -22.61 -0.75 0.43
N ALA A 58 -21.58 -1.04 1.22
CA ALA A 58 -21.55 -2.19 2.12
C ALA A 58 -21.77 -1.78 3.58
N ARG A 59 -22.04 -0.49 3.83
CA ARG A 59 -22.18 0.05 5.18
C ARG A 59 -23.32 -0.59 5.94
N ASP A 60 -24.44 -0.86 5.29
CA ASP A 60 -25.61 -1.47 5.93
C ASP A 60 -25.30 -2.88 6.47
N ILE A 61 -24.61 -3.70 5.66
CA ILE A 61 -24.17 -5.05 6.07
C ILE A 61 -23.19 -4.98 7.24
N LEU A 62 -22.30 -3.99 7.23
CA LEU A 62 -21.30 -3.78 8.27
C LEU A 62 -21.81 -2.99 9.49
N SER A 63 -23.08 -2.53 9.47
CA SER A 63 -23.73 -1.79 10.55
C SER A 63 -24.66 -2.66 11.39
N GLU A 64 -25.02 -3.85 10.90
CA GLU A 64 -25.67 -4.85 11.73
C GLU A 64 -24.70 -5.26 12.84
N ASN A 65 -25.05 -4.94 14.09
CA ASN A 65 -24.33 -5.39 15.29
C ASN A 65 -24.65 -6.88 15.52
N ASP A 66 -24.41 -7.69 14.49
CA ASP A 66 -24.46 -9.13 14.56
C ASP A 66 -23.05 -9.60 14.91
N GLU A 67 -22.93 -10.41 15.96
CA GLU A 67 -21.65 -10.98 16.42
C GLU A 67 -20.95 -11.80 15.30
N ARG A 68 -21.69 -12.15 14.25
CA ARG A 68 -21.17 -12.84 13.06
C ARG A 68 -20.38 -11.93 12.12
N TYR A 69 -20.49 -10.60 12.23
CA TYR A 69 -19.87 -9.67 11.28
C TYR A 69 -18.97 -8.63 11.94
N ILE A 70 -18.05 -8.11 11.14
CA ILE A 70 -17.14 -7.05 11.55
C ILE A 70 -17.86 -5.71 11.42
N ASN A 71 -17.86 -4.91 12.48
CA ASN A 71 -18.34 -3.52 12.41
C ASN A 71 -17.57 -2.73 11.33
N PHE A 72 -18.25 -1.85 10.62
CA PHE A 72 -17.70 -0.99 9.57
C PHE A 72 -16.36 -0.34 9.92
N ASN A 73 -16.24 0.24 11.13
CA ASN A 73 -14.99 0.91 11.54
C ASN A 73 -13.82 -0.06 11.66
N THR A 74 -14.06 -1.24 12.22
CA THR A 74 -13.06 -2.30 12.36
C THR A 74 -12.67 -2.85 10.99
N PHE A 75 -13.65 -3.08 10.12
CA PHE A 75 -13.40 -3.52 8.75
C PHE A 75 -12.58 -2.49 7.97
N LYS A 76 -12.97 -1.21 8.02
CA LYS A 76 -12.24 -0.09 7.41
C LYS A 76 -10.78 -0.05 7.89
N TYR A 77 -10.57 -0.12 9.20
CA TYR A 77 -9.24 -0.13 9.80
C TYR A 77 -8.37 -1.27 9.24
N ILE A 78 -8.93 -2.48 9.16
CA ILE A 78 -8.22 -3.63 8.58
C ILE A 78 -7.87 -3.38 7.12
N ILE A 79 -8.83 -2.96 6.29
CA ILE A 79 -8.61 -2.74 4.85
C ILE A 79 -7.54 -1.67 4.60
N GLU A 80 -7.46 -0.63 5.43
CA GLU A 80 -6.47 0.44 5.31
C GLU A 80 -5.06 -0.01 5.65
N ASN A 81 -4.89 -0.87 6.66
CA ASN A 81 -3.59 -1.23 7.22
C ASN A 81 -3.04 -2.58 6.73
N ALA A 82 -3.89 -3.50 6.27
CA ALA A 82 -3.51 -4.87 5.92
C ALA A 82 -2.43 -5.02 4.83
N LEU A 83 -2.24 -3.99 4.00
CA LEU A 83 -1.29 -4.00 2.88
C LEU A 83 -0.03 -3.17 3.14
N GLU A 84 0.14 -2.66 4.36
CA GLU A 84 1.35 -1.95 4.76
C GLU A 84 2.52 -2.93 4.93
N LYS A 85 3.74 -2.51 4.55
CA LYS A 85 4.91 -3.40 4.35
C LYS A 85 5.32 -4.21 5.58
N ASN A 86 4.96 -3.78 6.78
CA ASN A 86 5.39 -4.37 8.04
C ASN A 86 4.23 -4.93 8.88
N ILE A 87 3.03 -5.03 8.29
CA ILE A 87 1.85 -5.53 8.99
C ILE A 87 1.67 -7.01 8.67
N ASN A 88 1.60 -7.82 9.72
CA ASN A 88 1.18 -9.21 9.62
C ASN A 88 -0.35 -9.27 9.73
N ILE A 89 -1.02 -9.84 8.74
CA ILE A 89 -2.50 -9.88 8.69
C ILE A 89 -3.10 -10.65 9.88
N ARG A 90 -2.45 -11.70 10.38
CA ARG A 90 -2.90 -12.47 11.55
C ARG A 90 -2.83 -11.63 12.83
N GLU A 91 -1.75 -10.88 12.99
CA GLU A 91 -1.59 -9.96 14.12
C GLU A 91 -2.58 -8.78 14.03
N LEU A 92 -2.81 -8.24 12.83
CA LEU A 92 -3.80 -7.18 12.61
C LEU A 92 -5.22 -7.65 12.97
N CYS A 93 -5.59 -8.86 12.57
CA CYS A 93 -6.86 -9.48 12.93
C CYS A 93 -7.00 -9.61 14.46
N LYS A 94 -5.94 -10.10 15.12
CA LYS A 94 -5.89 -10.21 16.59
C LYS A 94 -6.03 -8.86 17.30
N GLN A 95 -5.36 -7.82 16.80
CA GLN A 95 -5.46 -6.45 17.36
C GLN A 95 -6.86 -5.86 17.18
N ALA A 96 -7.54 -6.22 16.10
CA ALA A 96 -8.90 -5.81 15.81
C ALA A 96 -9.97 -6.68 16.51
N ASP A 97 -9.57 -7.69 17.29
CA ASP A 97 -10.44 -8.70 17.90
C ASP A 97 -11.35 -9.40 16.88
N VAL A 98 -10.77 -9.71 15.71
CA VAL A 98 -11.45 -10.35 14.58
C VAL A 98 -10.76 -11.66 14.25
N THR A 99 -11.53 -12.72 14.04
CA THR A 99 -10.99 -13.98 13.54
C THR A 99 -10.78 -13.91 12.02
N VAL A 100 -9.71 -14.56 11.53
CA VAL A 100 -9.37 -14.65 10.09
C VAL A 100 -10.58 -15.11 9.25
N LYS A 101 -11.34 -16.08 9.77
CA LYS A 101 -12.58 -16.58 9.14
C LYS A 101 -13.64 -15.48 8.99
N ILE A 102 -13.96 -14.77 10.08
CA ILE A 102 -14.96 -13.70 10.07
C ILE A 102 -14.56 -12.61 9.06
N LEU A 103 -13.26 -12.29 8.98
CA LEU A 103 -12.75 -11.34 7.99
C LEU A 103 -12.89 -11.85 6.56
N SER A 104 -12.58 -13.13 6.31
CA SER A 104 -12.77 -13.74 4.99
C SER A 104 -14.24 -13.69 4.56
N ASP A 105 -15.14 -14.16 5.43
CA ASP A 105 -16.58 -14.19 5.18
C ASP A 105 -17.12 -12.76 4.91
N THR A 106 -16.66 -11.78 5.69
CA THR A 106 -17.02 -10.37 5.51
C THR A 106 -16.52 -9.83 4.16
N ILE A 107 -15.29 -10.16 3.75
CA ILE A 107 -14.76 -9.73 2.45
C ILE A 107 -15.60 -10.30 1.31
N ASP A 108 -16.03 -11.56 1.40
CA ASP A 108 -16.86 -12.19 0.36
C ASP A 108 -18.24 -11.52 0.21
N LEU A 109 -18.82 -11.04 1.31
CA LEU A 109 -20.06 -10.26 1.30
C LEU A 109 -19.86 -8.84 0.73
N VAL A 110 -18.76 -8.18 1.07
CA VAL A 110 -18.48 -6.79 0.69
C VAL A 110 -17.99 -6.67 -0.76
N HIS A 111 -17.20 -7.63 -1.25
CA HIS A 111 -16.58 -7.62 -2.57
C HIS A 111 -17.54 -7.34 -3.75
N PRO A 112 -18.72 -7.98 -3.84
CA PRO A 112 -19.67 -7.72 -4.93
C PRO A 112 -20.29 -6.32 -4.87
N LEU A 113 -20.37 -5.69 -3.69
CA LEU A 113 -21.04 -4.41 -3.47
C LEU A 113 -20.15 -3.21 -3.80
N VAL A 114 -18.85 -3.34 -3.56
CA VAL A 114 -17.88 -2.30 -3.91
C VAL A 114 -17.86 -2.13 -5.42
N LYS A 115 -17.91 -0.89 -5.92
CA LYS A 115 -17.75 -0.60 -7.37
C LYS A 115 -16.35 -0.14 -7.72
N ASP A 116 -15.66 0.44 -6.75
CA ASP A 116 -14.35 1.01 -6.96
C ASP A 116 -13.29 -0.07 -7.22
N LYS A 117 -12.53 0.11 -8.30
CA LYS A 117 -11.52 -0.87 -8.75
C LYS A 117 -10.36 -1.01 -7.78
N LYS A 118 -9.92 0.07 -7.13
CA LYS A 118 -8.77 -0.01 -6.21
C LYS A 118 -9.18 -0.70 -4.92
N THR A 119 -10.35 -0.38 -4.37
CA THR A 119 -10.88 -1.06 -3.18
C THR A 119 -11.12 -2.53 -3.46
N LYS A 120 -11.69 -2.90 -4.63
CA LYS A 120 -11.74 -4.32 -5.06
C LYS A 120 -10.36 -4.97 -5.10
N SER A 121 -9.38 -4.30 -5.69
CA SER A 121 -8.02 -4.83 -5.76
C SER A 121 -7.42 -5.05 -4.38
N ARG A 122 -7.66 -4.14 -3.43
CA ARG A 122 -7.24 -4.29 -2.03
C ARG A 122 -7.93 -5.48 -1.38
N LEU A 123 -9.25 -5.59 -1.49
CA LEU A 123 -10.04 -6.71 -0.96
C LEU A 123 -9.54 -8.06 -1.49
N THR A 124 -9.32 -8.17 -2.81
CA THR A 124 -8.77 -9.39 -3.42
C THR A 124 -7.37 -9.72 -2.89
N ARG A 125 -6.49 -8.73 -2.70
CA ARG A 125 -5.16 -8.99 -2.12
C ARG A 125 -5.26 -9.48 -0.68
N ILE A 126 -6.13 -8.87 0.11
CA ILE A 126 -6.34 -9.26 1.51
C ILE A 126 -6.92 -10.68 1.55
N SER A 127 -7.96 -10.97 0.77
CA SER A 127 -8.51 -12.32 0.63
C SER A 127 -7.43 -13.37 0.31
N ASN A 128 -6.55 -13.08 -0.66
CA ASN A 128 -5.42 -13.97 -0.99
C ASN A 128 -4.41 -14.13 0.17
N LEU A 129 -4.21 -13.11 0.99
CA LEU A 129 -3.36 -13.20 2.19
C LEU A 129 -4.04 -14.08 3.25
N LEU A 130 -5.35 -13.94 3.44
CA LEU A 130 -6.12 -14.77 4.36
C LEU A 130 -6.07 -16.23 3.92
N PHE A 131 -6.29 -16.54 2.64
CA PHE A 131 -6.17 -17.90 2.12
C PHE A 131 -4.79 -18.53 2.32
N GLN A 132 -3.72 -17.74 2.35
CA GLN A 132 -2.37 -18.25 2.62
C GLN A 132 -2.14 -18.58 4.09
N ILE A 133 -2.88 -17.95 5.01
CA ILE A 133 -2.70 -18.13 6.45
C ILE A 133 -3.76 -19.01 7.10
N ILE A 134 -4.87 -19.28 6.41
CA ILE A 134 -5.85 -20.30 6.81
C ILE A 134 -5.15 -21.65 6.67
N THR A 135 -4.70 -22.19 7.80
CA THR A 135 -4.19 -23.56 7.86
C THR A 135 -5.37 -24.52 7.96
N PRO A 136 -5.30 -25.71 7.33
CA PRO A 136 -6.37 -26.72 7.39
C PRO A 136 -6.71 -27.18 8.83
N ASP A 137 -5.83 -26.90 9.80
CA ASP A 137 -6.04 -27.23 11.21
C ASP A 137 -7.04 -26.27 11.92
N GLU A 138 -7.25 -25.04 11.44
CA GLU A 138 -8.18 -24.09 12.08
C GLU A 138 -9.65 -24.35 11.70
N GLU A 139 -9.93 -25.09 10.61
CA GLU A 139 -11.29 -25.53 10.26
C GLU A 139 -11.79 -26.68 11.17
N ASN A 140 -10.88 -27.46 11.75
CA ASN A 140 -11.24 -28.63 12.57
C ASN A 140 -11.57 -28.32 14.04
N ILE A 141 -11.22 -27.14 14.56
CA ILE A 141 -11.38 -26.83 15.99
C ILE A 141 -12.81 -26.32 16.32
N ILE A 142 -13.61 -25.94 15.32
CA ILE A 142 -14.94 -25.34 15.53
C ILE A 142 -16.09 -26.35 15.28
N SER A 143 -15.77 -27.60 14.88
CA SER A 143 -16.75 -28.67 14.65
C SER A 143 -16.80 -29.73 15.78
N SER A 144 -16.30 -29.43 16.98
CA SER A 144 -16.33 -30.33 18.15
C SER A 144 -17.03 -29.70 19.36
#